data_AF-A0A534B153-F1
#
_entry.id   AF-A0A534B153-F1
#
_cell.length_a   1.000
_cell.length_b   1.000
_cell.length_c   1.000
_cell.angle_alpha   90.00
_cell.angle_beta   90.00
_cell.angle_gamma   90.00
#
_symmetry.space_group_name_H-M   'P 1'
#
loop_
_entity.id
_entity.type
_entity.pdbx_description
1 polymer ?
#
loop_
_entity_poly.entity_id
_entity_poly.type
_entity_poly.pdbx_seq_one_letter_code
_entity_poly.pdbx_strand_id
1 'polypeptide(L)'
;MDEGARRGLVFCAGSARGAAPLAALGLIAAAASALGLVGGCASQEKLRNQELTELLAWLPGRYESGVQADSSARRSLQPPLERIALIIAKVYTPRLGRHVLFAQETAADDPRRVMSERMLSFRVDDTRGILETVYAFKDPLRWRDGQEHLEVFTGVVAEDVLTVPGCELAWKKAGEEFTATQDPLLCRDAGGNAVRSAELTPDTLVLGEYRFRKTR
;
A
#
# COMPACT_ATOMS: atom_id res chain seq x y z
N MET A 1 36.07 21.88 22.61
CA MET A 1 35.77 21.90 21.17
C MET A 1 35.28 20.49 20.83
N ASP A 2 34.08 20.13 21.25
CA ASP A 2 32.77 20.41 20.59
C ASP A 2 32.41 19.23 19.69
N GLU A 3 31.21 18.64 19.69
CA GLU A 3 29.94 18.97 20.32
C GLU A 3 29.14 17.65 20.47
N GLY A 4 28.47 17.50 21.62
CA GLY A 4 27.78 16.28 22.02
C GLY A 4 26.37 16.14 21.46
N ALA A 5 25.94 14.89 21.41
CA ALA A 5 24.62 14.40 21.05
C ALA A 5 23.46 15.21 21.66
N ARG A 6 22.47 15.58 20.83
CA ARG A 6 21.15 16.02 21.29
C ARG A 6 20.07 15.08 20.75
N ARG A 7 19.71 14.09 21.57
CA ARG A 7 18.42 13.41 21.48
C ARG A 7 17.35 14.38 21.97
N GLY A 8 16.46 14.80 21.09
CA GLY A 8 15.26 15.56 21.44
C GLY A 8 14.25 14.65 22.14
N LEU A 9 14.17 14.77 23.46
CA LEU A 9 13.03 14.31 24.25
C LEU A 9 11.94 15.38 24.16
N VAL A 10 10.82 15.04 23.53
CA VAL A 10 9.61 15.88 23.53
C VAL A 10 8.98 15.80 24.91
N PHE A 11 9.00 16.93 25.61
CA PHE A 11 8.36 17.15 26.91
C PHE A 11 6.87 17.44 26.68
N CYS A 12 5.97 16.58 27.15
CA CYS A 12 4.55 16.95 27.32
C CYS A 12 4.37 17.63 28.68
N ALA A 13 4.09 18.94 28.66
CA ALA A 13 3.78 19.73 29.84
C ALA A 13 2.33 19.50 30.29
N GLY A 14 2.14 18.91 31.48
CA GLY A 14 0.85 18.88 32.19
C GLY A 14 0.78 20.06 33.16
N SER A 15 -0.14 20.99 32.92
CA SER A 15 -0.39 22.15 33.77
C SER A 15 -1.26 21.76 34.97
N ALA A 16 -0.76 21.95 36.19
CA ALA A 16 -1.49 21.73 37.43
C ALA A 16 -1.72 23.07 38.16
N ARG A 17 -2.99 23.44 38.32
CA ARG A 17 -3.53 24.40 39.31
C ARG A 17 -4.84 23.76 39.76
N GLY A 18 -5.16 23.47 41.01
CA GLY A 18 -4.76 24.00 42.30
C GLY A 18 -6.06 24.00 43.11
N ALA A 19 -6.31 22.97 43.90
CA ALA A 19 -7.55 22.82 44.69
C ALA A 19 -7.25 23.06 46.18
N ALA A 20 -8.01 23.98 46.78
CA ALA A 20 -7.97 24.32 48.21
C ALA A 20 -8.68 23.24 49.06
N PRO A 21 -8.42 23.18 50.39
CA PRO A 21 -8.61 21.94 51.14
C PRO A 21 -9.82 21.92 52.11
N LEU A 22 -10.15 20.68 52.49
CA LEU A 22 -10.71 20.17 53.76
C LEU A 22 -12.21 20.33 54.07
N ALA A 23 -12.94 19.22 53.87
CA ALA A 23 -14.08 18.83 54.70
C ALA A 23 -13.97 17.34 55.06
N ALA A 24 -14.52 17.00 56.22
CA ALA A 24 -14.19 15.89 57.10
C ALA A 24 -14.74 14.50 56.71
N LEU A 25 -13.99 13.48 57.16
CA LEU A 25 -14.39 12.15 57.68
C LEU A 25 -15.52 11.34 56.99
N GLY A 26 -15.12 10.17 56.46
CA GLY A 26 -16.01 9.02 56.25
C GLY A 26 -15.35 7.88 55.45
N LEU A 27 -14.91 6.82 56.14
CA LEU A 27 -14.35 5.60 55.54
C LEU A 27 -15.40 4.82 54.72
N ILE A 28 -15.15 4.54 53.43
CA ILE A 28 -15.37 3.22 52.78
C ILE A 28 -14.34 3.06 51.65
N ALA A 29 -13.67 1.91 51.62
CA ALA A 29 -12.70 1.51 50.62
C ALA A 29 -13.33 1.27 49.24
N ALA A 30 -12.72 1.84 48.20
CA ALA A 30 -12.72 1.31 46.84
C ALA A 30 -11.45 1.81 46.14
N ALA A 31 -10.35 1.10 46.38
CA ALA A 31 -9.13 1.22 45.60
C ALA A 31 -9.32 0.54 44.23
N ALA A 32 -8.56 1.05 43.26
CA ALA A 32 -8.29 0.48 41.94
C ALA A 32 -9.38 0.65 40.87
N SER A 33 -9.15 1.60 39.95
CA SER A 33 -9.33 1.42 38.50
C SER A 33 -8.71 2.61 37.75
N ALA A 34 -7.38 2.63 37.65
CA ALA A 34 -6.67 3.50 36.71
C ALA A 34 -5.52 2.70 36.08
N LEU A 35 -5.86 1.60 35.41
CA LEU A 35 -4.94 0.91 34.50
C LEU A 35 -5.62 0.75 33.15
N GLY A 36 -4.94 1.22 32.10
CA GLY A 36 -5.17 0.72 30.74
C GLY A 36 -5.51 1.77 29.68
N LEU A 37 -4.60 2.70 29.39
CA LEU A 37 -4.65 3.44 28.12
C LEU A 37 -3.33 3.47 27.33
N VAL A 38 -2.29 2.74 27.77
CA VAL A 38 -0.97 2.75 27.10
C VAL A 38 -0.77 1.59 26.11
N GLY A 39 -1.72 0.63 26.03
CA GLY A 39 -1.59 -0.57 25.19
C GLY A 39 -2.11 -0.48 23.75
N GLY A 40 -2.64 0.67 23.33
CA GLY A 40 -3.37 0.80 22.05
C GLY A 40 -2.50 0.83 20.78
N CYS A 41 -1.30 1.40 20.84
CA CYS A 41 -0.48 1.60 19.63
C CYS A 41 0.21 0.30 19.17
N ALA A 42 0.78 -0.47 20.11
CA ALA A 42 1.47 -1.72 19.79
C ALA A 42 0.52 -2.80 19.25
N SER A 43 -0.75 -2.78 19.64
CA SER A 43 -1.76 -3.71 19.12
C SER A 43 -2.19 -3.34 17.69
N GLN A 44 -2.31 -2.04 17.38
CA GLN A 44 -2.61 -1.56 16.04
C GLN A 44 -1.48 -1.86 15.05
N GLU A 45 -0.22 -1.55 15.39
CA GLU A 45 0.92 -1.84 14.53
C GLU A 45 1.03 -3.35 14.22
N LYS A 46 0.83 -4.20 15.24
CA LYS A 46 0.82 -5.66 15.06
C LYS A 46 -0.30 -6.11 14.11
N LEU A 47 -1.51 -5.57 14.27
CA LEU A 47 -2.64 -5.86 13.39
C LEU A 47 -2.35 -5.42 11.94
N ARG A 48 -1.82 -4.21 11.74
CA ARG A 48 -1.45 -3.71 10.41
C ARG A 48 -0.39 -4.57 9.73
N ASN A 49 0.60 -5.06 10.49
CA ASN A 49 1.62 -5.98 9.96
C ASN A 49 1.04 -7.34 9.56
N GLN A 50 0.05 -7.86 10.30
CA GLN A 50 -0.66 -9.08 9.93
C GLN A 50 -1.44 -8.90 8.63
N GLU A 51 -2.17 -7.79 8.51
CA GLU A 51 -2.91 -7.46 7.28
C GLU A 51 -1.97 -7.21 6.09
N LEU A 52 -0.83 -6.57 6.30
CA LEU A 52 0.20 -6.43 5.27
C LEU A 52 0.69 -7.81 4.80
N THR A 53 0.91 -8.74 5.73
CA THR A 53 1.34 -10.10 5.40
C THR A 53 0.30 -10.82 4.53
N GLU A 54 -0.98 -10.64 4.83
CA GLU A 54 -2.09 -11.21 4.07
C GLU A 54 -2.25 -10.55 2.69
N LEU A 55 -2.20 -9.22 2.62
CA LEU A 55 -2.19 -8.46 1.36
C LEU A 55 -1.07 -8.98 0.43
N LEU A 56 0.15 -9.12 0.96
CA LEU A 56 1.31 -9.63 0.23
C LEU A 56 1.23 -11.13 -0.07
N ALA A 57 0.31 -11.88 0.55
CA ALA A 57 0.02 -13.25 0.17
C ALA A 57 -0.99 -13.33 -0.98
N TRP A 58 -1.98 -12.42 -1.00
CA TRP A 58 -3.05 -12.42 -1.99
C TRP A 58 -2.69 -11.72 -3.29
N LEU A 59 -1.94 -10.62 -3.23
CA LEU A 59 -1.69 -9.74 -4.38
C LEU A 59 -0.76 -10.33 -5.48
N PRO A 60 0.28 -11.10 -5.16
CA PRO A 60 1.12 -11.69 -6.21
C PRO A 60 0.37 -12.79 -6.99
N GLY A 61 0.55 -12.81 -8.30
CA GLY A 61 -0.09 -13.78 -9.19
C GLY A 61 -0.14 -13.33 -10.63
N ARG A 62 -0.88 -14.09 -11.44
CA ARG A 62 -1.19 -13.76 -12.84
C ARG A 62 -2.65 -13.37 -12.96
N TYR A 63 -2.90 -12.37 -13.79
CA TYR A 63 -4.17 -11.67 -13.88
C TYR A 63 -4.52 -11.42 -15.35
N GLU A 64 -5.81 -11.50 -15.68
CA GLU A 64 -6.32 -11.13 -17.01
C GLU A 64 -7.56 -10.23 -16.88
N SER A 65 -7.60 -9.16 -17.68
CA SER A 65 -8.79 -8.32 -17.82
C SER A 65 -9.71 -8.83 -18.95
N GLY A 66 -11.00 -8.49 -18.84
CA GLY A 66 -11.98 -8.79 -19.90
C GLY A 66 -12.44 -10.25 -19.99
N VAL A 67 -12.29 -11.06 -18.93
CA VAL A 67 -12.88 -12.41 -18.86
C VAL A 67 -14.41 -12.37 -18.70
N GLN A 68 -15.00 -11.21 -18.41
CA GLN A 68 -16.46 -11.01 -18.50
C GLN A 68 -16.87 -10.77 -19.96
N ALA A 69 -17.08 -11.87 -20.69
CA ALA A 69 -18.01 -11.86 -21.80
C ALA A 69 -19.44 -11.78 -21.22
N ASP A 70 -19.84 -10.59 -20.76
CA ASP A 70 -21.23 -10.35 -20.42
C ASP A 70 -22.02 -10.39 -21.73
N SER A 71 -22.79 -11.45 -21.92
CA SER A 71 -23.60 -11.75 -23.12
C SER A 71 -24.76 -10.76 -23.35
N SER A 72 -24.72 -9.58 -22.73
CA SER A 72 -25.75 -8.53 -22.75
C SER A 72 -25.22 -7.14 -23.11
N ALA A 73 -23.89 -6.95 -23.30
CA ALA A 73 -23.31 -5.65 -23.63
C ALA A 73 -23.47 -5.29 -25.12
N ARG A 74 -24.60 -4.64 -25.36
CA ARG A 74 -25.01 -3.91 -26.56
C ARG A 74 -23.89 -3.10 -27.22
N ARG A 75 -23.94 -3.09 -28.56
CA ARG A 75 -23.55 -2.01 -29.49
C ARG A 75 -23.11 -0.72 -28.79
N SER A 76 -21.83 -0.64 -28.46
CA SER A 76 -21.19 0.56 -27.93
C SER A 76 -20.28 1.11 -29.03
N LEU A 77 -20.37 2.40 -29.32
CA LEU A 77 -19.51 3.13 -30.28
C LEU A 77 -18.08 3.34 -29.76
N GLN A 78 -17.77 2.83 -28.57
CA GLN A 78 -16.43 2.88 -28.00
C GLN A 78 -15.66 1.63 -28.41
N PRO A 79 -14.38 1.76 -28.81
CA PRO A 79 -13.53 0.61 -29.02
C PRO A 79 -13.51 -0.23 -27.73
N PRO A 80 -13.52 -1.57 -27.83
CA PRO A 80 -13.42 -2.41 -26.65
C PRO A 80 -12.17 -2.03 -25.86
N LEU A 81 -12.30 -1.94 -24.53
CA LEU A 81 -11.15 -1.80 -23.64
C LEU A 81 -10.12 -2.88 -24.00
N GLU A 82 -8.87 -2.46 -24.18
CA GLU A 82 -7.77 -3.38 -24.48
C GLU A 82 -7.72 -4.45 -23.38
N ARG A 83 -7.62 -5.72 -23.77
CA ARG A 83 -7.43 -6.81 -22.81
C ARG A 83 -5.98 -6.80 -22.36
N ILE A 84 -5.80 -6.82 -21.04
CA ILE A 84 -4.50 -6.69 -20.38
C ILE A 84 -4.23 -7.98 -19.62
N ALA A 85 -3.03 -8.53 -19.79
CA ALA A 85 -2.47 -9.53 -18.90
C ALA A 85 -1.55 -8.82 -17.91
N LEU A 86 -1.71 -9.12 -16.62
CA LEU A 86 -0.92 -8.52 -15.54
C LEU A 86 -0.23 -9.62 -14.75
N ILE A 87 1.07 -9.44 -14.51
CA ILE A 87 1.87 -10.31 -13.64
C ILE A 87 2.35 -9.46 -12.47
N ILE A 88 2.10 -9.93 -11.25
CA ILE A 88 2.65 -9.34 -10.03
C ILE A 88 3.52 -10.39 -9.32
N ALA A 89 4.81 -10.10 -9.16
CA ALA A 89 5.79 -11.01 -8.57
C ALA A 89 6.49 -10.38 -7.36
N LYS A 90 6.77 -11.18 -6.33
CA LYS A 90 7.62 -10.75 -5.21
C LYS A 90 9.06 -10.62 -5.68
N VAL A 91 9.72 -9.52 -5.32
CA VAL A 91 11.13 -9.28 -5.64
C VAL A 91 11.91 -8.83 -4.42
N TYR A 92 13.21 -9.05 -4.43
CA TYR A 92 14.10 -8.53 -3.41
C TYR A 92 14.78 -7.26 -3.93
N THR A 93 14.33 -6.10 -3.46
CA THR A 93 14.90 -4.80 -3.81
C THR A 93 15.09 -3.96 -2.54
N PRO A 94 16.13 -4.25 -1.73
CA PRO A 94 16.26 -3.69 -0.38
C PRO A 94 16.40 -2.17 -0.36
N ARG A 95 16.77 -1.55 -1.49
CA ARG A 95 16.90 -0.10 -1.64
C ARG A 95 15.56 0.61 -1.81
N LEU A 96 14.49 -0.10 -2.18
CA LEU A 96 13.14 0.46 -2.33
C LEU A 96 12.19 0.04 -1.19
N GLY A 97 12.57 -0.94 -0.37
CA GLY A 97 11.80 -1.32 0.81
C GLY A 97 11.97 -2.78 1.18
N ARG A 98 11.29 -3.18 2.27
CA ARG A 98 11.30 -4.58 2.75
C ARG A 98 10.32 -5.47 1.99
N HIS A 99 9.25 -4.90 1.48
CA HIS A 99 8.19 -5.61 0.78
C HIS A 99 7.99 -4.96 -0.58
N VAL A 100 8.64 -5.53 -1.60
CA VAL A 100 8.61 -4.98 -2.95
C VAL A 100 8.05 -6.04 -3.91
N LEU A 101 7.14 -5.60 -4.77
CA LEU A 101 6.59 -6.38 -5.87
C LEU A 101 6.98 -5.73 -7.19
N PHE A 102 7.26 -6.55 -8.20
CA PHE A 102 7.33 -6.12 -9.58
C PHE A 102 5.98 -6.38 -10.24
N ALA A 103 5.50 -5.43 -11.04
CA ALA A 103 4.28 -5.55 -11.83
C ALA A 103 4.58 -5.29 -13.31
N GLN A 104 4.17 -6.20 -14.19
CA GLN A 104 4.23 -6.02 -15.64
C GLN A 104 2.84 -6.20 -16.24
N GLU A 105 2.41 -5.21 -17.03
CA GLU A 105 1.22 -5.25 -17.86
C GLU A 105 1.63 -5.47 -19.31
N THR A 106 1.02 -6.44 -19.97
CA THR A 106 1.14 -6.67 -21.40
C THR A 106 -0.24 -6.68 -22.03
N ALA A 107 -0.28 -6.50 -23.35
CA ALA A 107 -1.48 -6.87 -24.08
C ALA A 107 -1.77 -8.37 -23.89
N ALA A 108 -3.03 -8.73 -23.68
CA ALA A 108 -3.42 -10.12 -23.47
C ALA A 108 -3.28 -10.96 -24.76
N ASP A 109 -3.37 -10.33 -25.93
CA ASP A 109 -3.23 -10.98 -27.24
C ASP A 109 -1.79 -11.03 -27.75
N ASP A 110 -0.88 -10.24 -27.17
CA ASP A 110 0.54 -10.23 -27.52
C ASP A 110 1.40 -9.96 -26.26
N PRO A 111 1.98 -11.00 -25.64
CA PRO A 111 2.81 -10.83 -24.45
C PRO A 111 4.10 -10.04 -24.72
N ARG A 112 4.51 -9.85 -25.99
CA ARG A 112 5.67 -9.01 -26.34
C ARG A 112 5.33 -7.53 -26.32
N ARG A 113 4.04 -7.17 -26.37
CA ARG A 113 3.57 -5.78 -26.24
C ARG A 113 3.46 -5.42 -24.76
N VAL A 114 4.60 -5.12 -24.16
CA VAL A 114 4.68 -4.61 -22.78
C VAL A 114 4.13 -3.17 -22.75
N MET A 115 3.11 -2.96 -21.93
CA MET A 115 2.40 -1.69 -21.79
C MET A 115 2.93 -0.87 -20.63
N SER A 116 3.20 -1.52 -19.49
CA SER A 116 3.76 -0.85 -18.32
C SER A 116 4.53 -1.81 -17.41
N GLU A 117 5.51 -1.26 -16.72
CA GLU A 117 6.35 -1.96 -15.74
C GLU A 117 6.56 -1.07 -14.53
N ARG A 118 6.34 -1.62 -13.33
CA ARG A 118 6.36 -0.87 -12.07
C ARG A 118 6.96 -1.67 -10.93
N MET A 119 7.53 -0.95 -9.98
CA MET A 119 7.86 -1.46 -8.66
C MET A 119 6.85 -0.94 -7.65
N LEU A 120 6.31 -1.83 -6.83
CA LEU A 120 5.32 -1.52 -5.80
C LEU A 120 5.95 -1.82 -4.44
N SER A 121 6.18 -0.79 -3.62
CA SER A 121 6.75 -0.96 -2.28
C SER A 121 5.68 -0.77 -1.22
N PHE A 122 5.60 -1.69 -0.27
CA PHE A 122 4.61 -1.69 0.79
C PHE A 122 5.24 -1.46 2.16
N ARG A 123 4.60 -0.62 2.96
CA ARG A 123 4.96 -0.41 4.37
C ARG A 123 3.73 -0.15 5.23
N VAL A 124 3.83 -0.45 6.52
CA VAL A 124 2.86 0.04 7.50
C VAL A 124 3.14 1.52 7.79
N ASP A 125 2.06 2.27 8.00
CA ASP A 125 2.02 3.66 8.43
C ASP A 125 1.02 3.77 9.59
N ASP A 126 1.46 4.31 10.72
CA ASP A 126 0.69 4.33 11.96
C ASP A 126 -0.65 5.08 11.85
N THR A 127 -0.74 6.01 10.89
CA THR A 127 -1.93 6.86 10.71
C THR A 127 -2.74 6.44 9.49
N ARG A 128 -2.07 6.12 8.38
CA ARG A 128 -2.73 5.90 7.09
C ARG A 128 -3.02 4.43 6.76
N GLY A 129 -2.50 3.49 7.54
CA GLY A 129 -2.71 2.06 7.33
C GLY A 129 -1.54 1.42 6.58
N ILE A 130 -1.82 0.66 5.51
CA ILE A 130 -0.75 0.09 4.67
C ILE A 130 -0.57 1.01 3.47
N LEU A 131 0.63 1.49 3.23
CA LEU A 131 0.93 2.37 2.10
C LEU A 131 1.68 1.62 1.02
N GLU A 132 1.14 1.69 -0.20
CA GLU A 132 1.81 1.28 -1.42
C GLU A 132 2.40 2.52 -2.11
N THR A 133 3.71 2.51 -2.30
CA THR A 133 4.41 3.48 -3.16
C THR A 133 4.64 2.84 -4.52
N VAL A 134 4.16 3.51 -5.57
CA VAL A 134 4.35 3.10 -6.95
C VAL A 134 5.59 3.80 -7.52
N TYR A 135 6.48 3.02 -8.10
CA TYR A 135 7.68 3.46 -8.77
C TYR A 135 7.63 3.09 -10.25
N ALA A 136 7.81 4.08 -11.12
CA ALA A 136 8.02 3.87 -12.56
C ALA A 136 9.53 3.76 -12.84
N PHE A 137 9.94 2.87 -13.75
CA PHE A 137 11.33 2.82 -14.18
C PHE A 137 11.68 4.00 -15.09
N LYS A 138 12.88 4.58 -14.89
CA LYS A 138 13.42 5.61 -15.79
C LYS A 138 13.79 5.04 -17.16
N ASP A 139 14.24 3.80 -17.19
CA ASP A 139 14.59 3.05 -18.40
C ASP A 139 13.83 1.71 -18.40
N PRO A 140 12.55 1.69 -18.80
CA PRO A 140 11.73 0.48 -18.75
C PRO A 140 12.27 -0.63 -19.66
N LEU A 141 12.91 -0.31 -20.79
CA LEU A 141 13.43 -1.31 -21.73
C LEU A 141 14.51 -2.20 -21.11
N ARG A 142 15.26 -1.68 -20.13
CA ARG A 142 16.26 -2.45 -19.37
C ARG A 142 15.65 -3.53 -18.50
N TRP A 143 14.41 -3.36 -18.05
CA TRP A 143 13.73 -4.22 -17.08
C TRP A 143 12.69 -5.14 -17.69
N ARG A 144 12.42 -4.95 -18.99
CA ARG A 144 11.48 -5.73 -19.80
C ARG A 144 11.65 -7.21 -19.55
N ASP A 145 10.53 -7.87 -19.29
CA ASP A 145 10.44 -9.30 -19.03
C ASP A 145 11.23 -9.76 -17.79
N GLY A 146 11.55 -8.84 -16.88
CA GLY A 146 12.27 -9.13 -15.65
C GLY A 146 11.55 -10.14 -14.73
N GLN A 147 10.26 -10.41 -14.94
CA GLN A 147 9.58 -11.52 -14.26
C GLN A 147 10.19 -12.89 -14.54
N GLU A 148 10.91 -13.06 -15.64
CA GLU A 148 11.60 -14.30 -15.99
C GLU A 148 12.93 -14.46 -15.23
N HIS A 149 13.46 -13.36 -14.69
CA HIS A 149 14.76 -13.27 -14.03
C HIS A 149 14.70 -12.33 -12.81
N LEU A 150 13.90 -12.69 -11.79
CA LEU A 150 13.58 -11.82 -10.66
C LEU A 150 14.82 -11.34 -9.87
N GLU A 151 15.93 -12.06 -9.93
CA GLU A 151 17.20 -11.72 -9.29
C GLU A 151 17.79 -10.39 -9.77
N VAL A 152 17.48 -9.97 -11.02
CA VAL A 152 17.99 -8.72 -11.61
C VAL A 152 17.54 -7.49 -10.81
N PHE A 153 16.41 -7.61 -10.10
CA PHE A 153 15.83 -6.53 -9.31
C PHE A 153 16.55 -6.27 -7.99
N THR A 154 17.49 -7.13 -7.59
CA THR A 154 18.36 -6.90 -6.41
C THR A 154 19.20 -5.64 -6.58
N GLY A 155 19.59 -5.33 -7.82
CA GLY A 155 20.42 -4.18 -8.16
C GLY A 155 19.66 -2.87 -8.36
N VAL A 156 18.32 -2.87 -8.30
CA VAL A 156 17.53 -1.65 -8.49
C VAL A 156 17.78 -0.67 -7.34
N VAL A 157 18.11 0.56 -7.70
CA VAL A 157 18.35 1.66 -6.75
C VAL A 157 17.35 2.81 -6.96
N ALA A 158 17.34 3.78 -6.05
CA ALA A 158 16.46 4.95 -6.12
C ALA A 158 16.68 5.76 -7.41
N GLU A 159 17.91 5.73 -7.95
CA GLU A 159 18.30 6.41 -9.17
C GLU A 159 17.70 5.75 -10.43
N ASP A 160 17.27 4.49 -10.38
CA ASP A 160 16.66 3.79 -11.52
C ASP A 160 15.16 4.08 -11.67
N VAL A 161 14.53 4.68 -10.66
CA VAL A 161 13.07 4.83 -10.56
C VAL A 161 12.60 6.25 -10.32
N LEU A 162 11.34 6.51 -10.66
CA LEU A 162 10.60 7.73 -10.40
C LEU A 162 9.39 7.40 -9.55
N THR A 163 9.04 8.29 -8.64
CA THR A 163 7.81 8.22 -7.86
C THR A 163 7.26 9.62 -7.65
N VAL A 164 5.96 9.72 -7.39
CA VAL A 164 5.29 10.99 -7.07
C VAL A 164 4.93 10.97 -5.59
N PRO A 165 5.65 11.71 -4.72
CA PRO A 165 5.35 11.75 -3.30
C PRO A 165 3.92 12.17 -3.02
N GLY A 166 3.27 11.54 -2.05
CA GLY A 166 1.88 11.84 -1.68
C GLY A 166 0.84 11.13 -2.56
N CYS A 167 1.26 10.46 -3.63
CA CYS A 167 0.41 9.60 -4.46
C CYS A 167 0.45 8.12 -4.06
N GLU A 168 0.72 7.84 -2.79
CA GLU A 168 0.63 6.47 -2.27
C GLU A 168 -0.83 5.98 -2.26
N LEU A 169 -1.04 4.69 -2.54
CA LEU A 169 -2.32 4.03 -2.29
C LEU A 169 -2.37 3.58 -0.82
N ALA A 170 -3.39 4.03 -0.10
CA ALA A 170 -3.62 3.63 1.28
C ALA A 170 -4.57 2.43 1.35
N TRP A 171 -3.99 1.26 1.57
CA TRP A 171 -4.69 -0.02 1.68
C TRP A 171 -5.26 -0.24 3.09
N LYS A 172 -6.50 -0.74 3.13
CA LYS A 172 -7.21 -1.15 4.34
C LYS A 172 -7.93 -2.47 4.09
N LYS A 173 -7.88 -3.36 5.08
CA LYS A 173 -8.72 -4.55 5.09
C LYS A 173 -10.13 -4.20 5.58
N ALA A 174 -11.14 -4.65 4.86
CA ALA A 174 -12.55 -4.52 5.23
C ALA A 174 -13.24 -5.88 5.05
N GLY A 175 -13.42 -6.64 6.13
CA GLY A 175 -13.95 -7.99 6.03
C GLY A 175 -13.02 -8.93 5.26
N GLU A 176 -13.48 -9.47 4.13
CA GLU A 176 -12.76 -10.43 3.28
C GLU A 176 -12.11 -9.79 2.03
N GLU A 177 -12.05 -8.47 1.99
CA GLU A 177 -11.45 -7.71 0.90
C GLU A 177 -10.47 -6.66 1.42
N PHE A 178 -9.59 -6.22 0.52
CA PHE A 178 -8.76 -5.05 0.71
C PHE A 178 -9.22 -3.96 -0.25
N THR A 179 -9.28 -2.73 0.24
CA THR A 179 -9.55 -1.54 -0.57
C THR A 179 -8.41 -0.56 -0.42
N ALA A 180 -8.07 0.14 -1.50
CA ALA A 180 -7.02 1.14 -1.55
C ALA A 180 -7.54 2.41 -2.20
N THR A 181 -7.15 3.55 -1.66
CA THR A 181 -7.44 4.86 -2.26
C THR A 181 -6.24 5.78 -2.14
N GLN A 182 -6.02 6.62 -3.14
CA GLN A 182 -5.11 7.76 -3.03
C GLN A 182 -5.82 8.91 -2.30
N ASP A 183 -5.09 9.64 -1.46
CA ASP A 183 -5.60 10.87 -0.87
C ASP A 183 -5.50 12.01 -1.90
N PRO A 184 -6.62 12.57 -2.40
CA PRO A 184 -6.59 13.63 -3.41
C PRO A 184 -6.01 14.95 -2.91
N LEU A 185 -5.93 15.17 -1.58
CA LEU A 185 -5.32 16.37 -1.01
C LEU A 185 -3.78 16.30 -1.04
N LEU A 186 -3.24 15.08 -0.96
CA LEU A 186 -1.81 14.80 -1.01
C LEU A 186 -1.32 14.57 -2.45
N CYS A 187 -2.11 13.84 -3.24
CA CYS A 187 -1.76 13.46 -4.61
C CYS A 187 -2.27 14.48 -5.63
N ARG A 188 -1.48 15.53 -5.89
CA ARG A 188 -1.88 16.61 -6.82
C ARG A 188 -1.57 16.32 -8.28
N ASP A 189 -0.53 15.54 -8.55
CA ASP A 189 0.04 15.37 -9.90
C ASP A 189 0.24 13.88 -10.26
N ALA A 190 -0.79 13.06 -10.08
CA ALA A 190 -0.72 11.61 -10.36
C ALA A 190 -0.43 11.26 -11.84
N GLY A 191 -0.58 12.20 -12.77
CA GLY A 191 -0.63 11.92 -14.21
C GLY A 191 -1.94 11.21 -14.63
N GLY A 192 -2.18 11.11 -15.94
CA GLY A 192 -3.46 10.61 -16.49
C GLY A 192 -3.71 9.11 -16.27
N ASN A 193 -2.64 8.31 -16.15
CA ASN A 193 -2.73 6.84 -16.09
C ASN A 193 -2.41 6.27 -14.69
N ALA A 194 -2.42 7.10 -13.65
CA ALA A 194 -2.21 6.60 -12.29
C ALA A 194 -3.47 5.92 -11.75
N VAL A 195 -3.24 4.80 -11.07
CA VAL A 195 -4.27 4.10 -10.32
C VAL A 195 -4.62 4.94 -9.09
N ARG A 196 -5.89 5.35 -9.00
CA ARG A 196 -6.40 6.17 -7.87
C ARG A 196 -7.08 5.35 -6.79
N SER A 197 -7.54 4.17 -7.15
CA SER A 197 -8.18 3.23 -6.25
C SER A 197 -7.93 1.79 -6.69
N ALA A 198 -7.95 0.88 -5.72
CA ALA A 198 -7.85 -0.54 -5.96
C ALA A 198 -8.75 -1.33 -5.01
N GLU A 199 -9.20 -2.50 -5.46
CA GLU A 199 -9.91 -3.48 -4.64
C GLU A 199 -9.28 -4.85 -4.88
N LEU A 200 -9.08 -5.62 -3.82
CA LEU A 200 -8.47 -6.95 -3.89
C LEU A 200 -9.27 -7.93 -3.05
N THR A 201 -9.67 -9.02 -3.69
CA THR A 201 -10.14 -10.26 -3.06
C THR A 201 -9.13 -11.38 -3.39
N PRO A 202 -9.27 -12.60 -2.85
CA PRO A 202 -8.38 -13.70 -3.20
C PRO A 202 -8.29 -13.99 -4.71
N ASP A 203 -9.38 -13.75 -5.45
CA ASP A 203 -9.52 -14.14 -6.86
C ASP A 203 -9.60 -12.96 -7.84
N THR A 204 -9.77 -11.72 -7.35
CA THR A 204 -10.04 -10.56 -8.20
C THR A 204 -9.21 -9.36 -7.75
N LEU A 205 -8.67 -8.62 -8.71
CA LEU A 205 -8.02 -7.33 -8.50
C LEU A 205 -8.72 -6.29 -9.39
N VAL A 206 -9.17 -5.19 -8.80
CA VAL A 206 -9.71 -4.04 -9.53
C VAL A 206 -8.72 -2.89 -9.41
N LEU A 207 -8.32 -2.29 -10.53
CA LEU A 207 -7.43 -1.13 -10.59
C LEU A 207 -8.11 -0.04 -11.44
N GLY A 208 -8.67 0.98 -10.78
CA GLY A 208 -9.51 1.97 -11.46
C GLY A 208 -10.67 1.29 -12.22
N GLU A 209 -10.71 1.47 -13.54
CA GLU A 209 -11.75 0.89 -14.41
C GLU A 209 -11.49 -0.57 -14.82
N TYR A 210 -10.29 -1.09 -14.60
CA TYR A 210 -9.93 -2.45 -14.99
C TYR A 210 -10.26 -3.45 -13.88
N ARG A 211 -11.05 -4.47 -14.21
CA ARG A 211 -11.27 -5.65 -13.37
C ARG A 211 -10.48 -6.83 -13.92
N PHE A 212 -9.61 -7.38 -13.09
CA PHE A 212 -8.75 -8.52 -13.38
C PHE A 212 -9.18 -9.74 -12.59
N ARG A 213 -9.20 -10.90 -13.24
CA ARG A 213 -9.34 -12.19 -12.57
C ARG A 213 -7.97 -12.82 -12.37
N LYS A 214 -7.69 -13.32 -11.17
CA LYS A 214 -6.50 -14.11 -10.89
C LYS A 214 -6.59 -15.47 -11.56
N THR A 215 -5.56 -15.84 -12.31
CA THR A 215 -5.48 -17.10 -13.07
C THR A 215 -4.45 -18.06 -12.52
N ARG A 216 -3.48 -17.56 -11.75
CA ARG A 216 -2.47 -18.35 -11.04
C ARG A 216 -1.92 -17.60 -9.83
#